data_AF-A0A1J6IJB1-F1
#
_entry.id   AF-A0A1J6IJB1-F1
#
_cell.length_a   1.000
_cell.length_b   1.000
_cell.length_c   1.000
_cell.angle_alpha   90.00
_cell.angle_beta   90.00
_cell.angle_gamma   90.00
#
_symmetry.space_group_name_H-M   'P 1'
#
loop_
_entity.id
_entity.type
_entity.pdbx_description
1 polymer ?
#
loop_
_entity_poly.entity_id
_entity_poly.type
_entity_poly.pdbx_seq_one_letter_code
_entity_poly.pdbx_strand_id
1 'polypeptide(L)'
;MVDLGSDETAQPSTTVINMFTKKKELLSNVMKRTSEWILSQEIPSDITVHVAGTSFALHKFPLVSKCGYIRKLVAKFNDANLSVFEIPDIPGGAEAFEFAAKFCYGINFEISSGNVALLRCVAEYLDMTDDYAVGNLVGLSEAYLNEVALKSIADAVSVLHSSEKLLPIAENIKLVNRSIDTIAYIVCKDSHFCKSGRIEVDANSLMNSSTFSNPRTVVVDWWAEDLTVLRIDFFQRVLIAMMARGYKQYALAPVLMIYSQKSLQNLVSPIP
;
A
#
# COMPACT_ATOMS: atom_id res chain seq x y z
N MET A 1 43.17 19.72 -41.18
CA MET A 1 42.52 18.42 -40.95
C MET A 1 42.43 18.25 -39.44
N VAL A 2 41.31 18.68 -38.85
CA VAL A 2 40.98 18.48 -37.44
C VAL A 2 39.48 18.18 -37.43
N ASP A 3 39.13 16.98 -36.98
CA ASP A 3 37.80 16.40 -37.04
C ASP A 3 36.96 16.81 -35.82
N LEU A 4 35.68 17.04 -36.05
CA LEU A 4 34.67 17.48 -35.09
C LEU A 4 34.12 16.27 -34.33
N GLY A 5 34.32 16.22 -33.02
CA GLY A 5 33.73 15.20 -32.15
C GLY A 5 32.22 15.40 -32.00
N SER A 6 31.47 14.39 -32.42
CA SER A 6 30.02 14.25 -32.30
C SER A 6 29.58 14.07 -30.83
N ASP A 7 28.51 14.78 -30.46
CA ASP A 7 27.82 14.68 -29.17
C ASP A 7 26.86 13.47 -29.19
N GLU A 8 27.17 12.40 -28.46
CA GLU A 8 26.27 11.25 -28.27
C GLU A 8 25.25 11.55 -27.16
N THR A 9 24.04 11.92 -27.58
CA THR A 9 22.86 11.93 -26.71
C THR A 9 22.54 10.52 -26.22
N ALA A 10 22.75 10.26 -24.93
CA ALA A 10 22.41 9.01 -24.28
C ALA A 10 20.90 8.69 -24.39
N GLN A 11 20.56 7.62 -25.11
CA GLN A 11 19.20 7.10 -25.16
C GLN A 11 18.86 6.38 -23.83
N PRO A 12 17.63 6.56 -23.29
CA PRO A 12 17.21 5.87 -22.08
C PRO A 12 17.14 4.36 -22.30
N SER A 13 17.59 3.60 -21.30
CA SER A 13 17.68 2.14 -21.34
C SER A 13 16.31 1.45 -21.55
N THR A 14 16.31 0.40 -22.38
CA THR A 14 15.12 -0.35 -22.85
C THR A 14 14.22 -0.86 -21.71
N THR A 15 14.78 -1.13 -20.54
CA THR A 15 14.05 -1.55 -19.33
C THR A 15 13.20 -0.42 -18.73
N VAL A 16 13.72 0.80 -18.71
CA VAL A 16 12.99 1.99 -18.28
C VAL A 16 11.88 2.28 -19.27
N ILE A 17 12.18 2.25 -20.57
CA ILE A 17 11.18 2.41 -21.63
C ILE A 17 10.05 1.40 -21.42
N ASN A 18 10.33 0.11 -21.30
CA ASN A 18 9.33 -0.95 -21.09
C ASN A 18 8.47 -0.77 -19.83
N MET A 19 9.05 -0.32 -18.72
CA MET A 19 8.29 -0.06 -17.49
C MET A 19 7.35 1.14 -17.65
N PHE A 20 7.82 2.18 -18.33
CA PHE A 20 7.00 3.34 -18.71
C PHE A 20 5.91 2.97 -19.72
N THR A 21 6.18 2.11 -20.71
CA THR A 21 5.17 1.63 -21.66
C THR A 21 4.13 0.79 -20.96
N LYS A 22 4.53 -0.13 -20.06
CA LYS A 22 3.61 -0.97 -19.29
C LYS A 22 2.74 -0.15 -18.34
N LYS A 23 3.30 0.89 -17.71
CA LYS A 23 2.53 1.86 -16.91
C LYS A 23 1.54 2.64 -17.77
N LYS A 24 1.96 3.12 -18.95
CA LYS A 24 1.09 3.81 -19.92
C LYS A 24 0.00 2.91 -20.47
N GLU A 25 0.29 1.63 -20.71
CA GLU A 25 -0.64 0.61 -21.20
C GLU A 25 -1.65 0.21 -20.11
N LEU A 26 -1.20 0.07 -18.86
CA LEU A 26 -2.10 -0.13 -17.73
C LEU A 26 -3.04 1.08 -17.55
N LEU A 27 -2.49 2.30 -17.61
CA LEU A 27 -3.28 3.53 -17.57
C LEU A 27 -4.25 3.65 -18.75
N SER A 28 -3.84 3.29 -19.98
CA SER A 28 -4.72 3.34 -21.15
C SER A 28 -5.82 2.27 -21.09
N ASN A 29 -5.53 1.09 -20.56
CA ASN A 29 -6.51 0.01 -20.35
C ASN A 29 -7.50 0.36 -19.23
N VAL A 30 -7.02 0.98 -18.15
CA VAL A 30 -7.83 1.56 -17.07
C VAL A 30 -8.78 2.62 -17.61
N MET A 31 -8.27 3.56 -18.40
CA MET A 31 -9.06 4.61 -19.04
C MET A 31 -10.08 4.04 -20.02
N LYS A 32 -9.69 3.05 -20.83
CA LYS A 32 -10.57 2.39 -21.80
C LYS A 32 -11.71 1.64 -21.13
N ARG A 33 -11.41 0.82 -20.11
CA ARG A 33 -12.42 0.13 -19.30
C ARG A 33 -13.37 1.11 -18.64
N THR A 34 -12.82 2.14 -17.99
CA THR A 34 -13.60 3.17 -17.29
C THR A 34 -14.55 3.91 -18.22
N SER A 35 -14.04 4.31 -19.39
CA SER A 35 -14.82 5.01 -20.41
C SER A 35 -15.89 4.12 -21.04
N GLU A 36 -15.58 2.85 -21.37
CA GLU A 36 -16.52 1.93 -22.04
C GLU A 36 -17.76 1.63 -21.17
N TRP A 37 -17.64 1.56 -19.85
CA TRP A 37 -18.79 1.30 -18.97
C TRP A 37 -19.54 2.56 -18.51
N ILE A 38 -18.86 3.72 -18.38
CA ILE A 38 -19.54 4.99 -18.06
C ILE A 38 -20.40 5.46 -19.24
N LEU A 39 -19.91 5.25 -20.47
CA LEU A 39 -20.57 5.67 -21.71
C LEU A 39 -21.69 4.72 -22.17
N SER A 40 -21.86 3.56 -21.53
CA SER A 40 -22.94 2.62 -21.90
C SER A 40 -24.33 3.06 -21.42
N GLN A 41 -24.47 4.22 -20.78
CA GLN A 41 -25.72 4.70 -20.20
C GLN A 41 -26.58 5.56 -21.13
N GLU A 42 -26.22 5.73 -22.41
CA GLU A 42 -26.91 6.63 -23.38
C GLU A 42 -27.05 8.11 -22.91
N ILE A 43 -26.44 8.47 -21.78
CA ILE A 43 -26.46 9.80 -21.18
C ILE A 43 -25.07 10.42 -21.34
N PRO A 44 -24.96 11.67 -21.85
CA PRO A 44 -23.69 12.37 -21.93
C PRO A 44 -23.12 12.68 -20.54
N SER A 45 -21.79 12.59 -20.40
CA SER A 45 -21.07 13.05 -19.21
C SER A 45 -21.29 14.54 -18.96
N ASP A 46 -21.55 14.94 -17.73
CA ASP A 46 -21.79 16.33 -17.32
C ASP A 46 -20.62 16.93 -16.49
N ILE A 47 -19.55 16.15 -16.30
CA ILE A 47 -18.33 16.50 -15.57
C ILE A 47 -17.12 15.74 -16.13
N THR A 48 -15.99 16.43 -16.26
CA THR A 48 -14.68 15.86 -16.56
C THR A 48 -13.76 16.12 -15.39
N VAL A 49 -13.15 15.08 -14.84
CA VAL A 49 -12.19 15.18 -13.74
C VAL A 49 -10.80 14.82 -14.23
N HIS A 50 -9.84 15.72 -14.04
CA HIS A 50 -8.43 15.50 -14.32
C HIS A 50 -7.67 15.10 -13.05
N VAL A 51 -6.94 14.00 -13.14
CA VAL A 51 -6.17 13.41 -12.04
C VAL A 51 -4.86 12.89 -12.59
N ALA A 52 -3.72 13.42 -12.11
CA ALA A 52 -2.38 12.96 -12.47
C ALA A 52 -2.14 12.80 -13.99
N GLY A 53 -2.68 13.70 -14.80
CA GLY A 53 -2.58 13.68 -16.27
C GLY A 53 -3.60 12.78 -16.99
N THR A 54 -4.48 12.11 -16.24
CA THR A 54 -5.59 11.30 -16.76
C THR A 54 -6.90 12.06 -16.68
N SER A 55 -7.72 11.99 -17.73
CA SER A 55 -9.04 12.61 -17.80
C SER A 55 -10.14 11.56 -17.66
N PHE A 56 -11.11 11.83 -16.79
CA PHE A 56 -12.26 10.97 -16.54
C PHE A 56 -13.55 11.73 -16.89
N ALA A 57 -14.23 11.31 -17.96
CA ALA A 57 -15.58 11.78 -18.29
C ALA A 57 -16.59 11.02 -17.43
N LEU A 58 -17.32 11.72 -16.57
CA LEU A 58 -18.14 11.16 -15.49
C LEU A 58 -19.51 11.87 -15.40
N HIS A 59 -20.29 11.47 -14.41
CA HIS A 59 -21.59 12.05 -14.05
C HIS A 59 -21.53 12.66 -12.65
N LYS A 60 -22.04 13.88 -12.47
CA LYS A 60 -22.03 14.60 -11.18
C LYS A 60 -22.80 13.83 -10.12
N PHE A 61 -23.97 13.31 -10.46
CA PHE A 61 -24.88 12.69 -9.48
C PHE A 61 -24.24 11.51 -8.70
N PRO A 62 -23.67 10.47 -9.35
CA PRO A 62 -22.98 9.40 -8.63
C PRO A 62 -21.84 9.91 -7.73
N LEU A 63 -21.03 10.84 -8.22
CA LEU A 63 -19.86 11.35 -7.49
C LEU A 63 -20.29 12.18 -6.28
N VAL A 64 -21.13 13.18 -6.47
CA VAL A 64 -21.59 14.10 -5.42
C VAL A 64 -22.30 13.34 -4.30
N SER A 65 -22.97 12.23 -4.62
CA SER A 65 -23.67 11.40 -3.62
C SER A 65 -22.74 10.81 -2.56
N LYS A 66 -21.50 10.43 -2.92
CA LYS A 66 -20.58 9.67 -2.06
C LYS A 66 -19.21 10.34 -1.82
N CYS A 67 -18.86 11.35 -2.61
CA CYS A 67 -17.57 12.04 -2.55
C CYS A 67 -17.75 13.47 -2.04
N GLY A 68 -17.36 13.72 -0.79
CA GLY A 68 -17.47 15.02 -0.14
C GLY A 68 -16.64 16.10 -0.80
N TYR A 69 -15.44 15.76 -1.26
CA TYR A 69 -14.56 16.67 -1.99
C TYR A 69 -15.25 17.19 -3.26
N ILE A 70 -15.77 16.28 -4.10
CA ILE A 70 -16.44 16.65 -5.34
C ILE A 70 -17.75 17.39 -5.06
N ARG A 71 -18.52 17.02 -4.03
CA ARG A 71 -19.72 17.77 -3.63
C ARG A 71 -19.40 19.22 -3.30
N LYS A 72 -18.37 19.47 -2.47
CA LYS A 72 -17.93 20.82 -2.10
C LYS A 72 -17.44 21.59 -3.33
N LEU A 73 -16.73 20.91 -4.22
CA LEU A 73 -16.18 21.51 -5.42
C LEU A 73 -17.29 21.91 -6.41
N VAL A 74 -18.25 21.02 -6.67
CA VAL A 74 -19.45 21.33 -7.48
C VAL A 74 -20.25 22.49 -6.88
N ALA A 75 -20.48 22.49 -5.56
CA ALA A 75 -21.21 23.56 -4.89
C ALA A 75 -20.52 24.93 -5.03
N LYS A 76 -19.17 24.96 -5.00
CA LYS A 76 -18.39 26.19 -5.15
C LYS A 76 -18.41 26.77 -6.57
N PHE A 77 -18.50 25.91 -7.59
CA PHE A 77 -18.39 26.31 -8.99
C PHE A 77 -19.71 26.29 -9.77
N ASN A 78 -20.83 25.98 -9.12
CA ASN A 78 -22.14 25.95 -9.77
C ASN A 78 -22.56 27.32 -10.35
N ASP A 79 -22.00 28.42 -9.83
CA ASP A 79 -22.19 29.78 -10.36
C ASP A 79 -21.40 30.04 -11.66
N ALA A 80 -20.43 29.19 -12.01
CA ALA A 80 -19.47 29.42 -13.10
C ALA A 80 -19.59 28.43 -14.28
N ASN A 81 -20.59 27.53 -14.30
CA ASN A 81 -20.77 26.49 -15.34
C ASN A 81 -19.52 25.63 -15.63
N LEU A 82 -18.60 25.48 -14.67
CA LEU A 82 -17.40 24.66 -14.86
C LEU A 82 -17.78 23.18 -14.86
N SER A 83 -17.61 22.54 -16.02
CA SER A 83 -17.75 21.09 -16.21
C SER A 83 -16.41 20.36 -16.09
N VAL A 84 -15.29 21.07 -15.90
CA VAL A 84 -13.96 20.49 -15.84
C VAL A 84 -13.31 20.82 -14.51
N PHE A 85 -12.86 19.78 -13.79
CA PHE A 85 -12.20 19.92 -12.50
C PHE A 85 -10.86 19.21 -12.49
N GLU A 86 -9.91 19.79 -11.76
CA GLU A 86 -8.62 19.18 -11.50
C GLU A 86 -8.53 18.83 -10.02
N ILE A 87 -8.11 17.60 -9.73
CA ILE A 87 -7.83 17.13 -8.37
C ILE A 87 -6.32 16.95 -8.26
N PRO A 88 -5.62 17.91 -7.65
CA PRO A 88 -4.17 17.82 -7.48
C PRO A 88 -3.82 16.73 -6.46
N ASP A 89 -2.60 16.18 -6.58
CA ASP A 89 -1.92 15.39 -5.54
C ASP A 89 -2.72 14.25 -4.91
N ILE A 90 -3.61 13.59 -5.68
CA ILE A 90 -4.38 12.47 -5.15
C ILE A 90 -3.44 11.31 -4.75
N PRO A 91 -3.57 10.75 -3.54
CA PRO A 91 -2.75 9.61 -3.14
C PRO A 91 -3.07 8.39 -4.01
N GLY A 92 -2.03 7.77 -4.59
CA GLY A 92 -2.19 6.65 -5.52
C GLY A 92 -2.59 7.04 -6.95
N GLY A 93 -2.74 8.33 -7.24
CA GLY A 93 -2.94 8.82 -8.61
C GLY A 93 -4.27 8.41 -9.26
N ALA A 94 -4.26 8.33 -10.59
CA ALA A 94 -5.44 8.02 -11.39
C ALA A 94 -6.06 6.64 -11.07
N GLU A 95 -5.24 5.65 -10.73
CA GLU A 95 -5.71 4.31 -10.32
C GLU A 95 -6.57 4.39 -9.06
N ALA A 96 -6.13 5.15 -8.05
CA ALA A 96 -6.90 5.32 -6.82
C ALA A 96 -8.22 6.07 -7.06
N PHE A 97 -8.18 7.09 -7.91
CA PHE A 97 -9.39 7.79 -8.31
C PHE A 97 -10.37 6.88 -9.07
N GLU A 98 -9.88 5.99 -9.92
CA GLU A 98 -10.72 5.01 -10.63
C GLU A 98 -11.51 4.12 -9.64
N PHE A 99 -10.85 3.61 -8.58
CA PHE A 99 -11.54 2.84 -7.54
C PHE A 99 -12.60 3.68 -6.81
N ALA A 100 -12.27 4.92 -6.46
CA ALA A 100 -13.23 5.83 -5.85
C ALA A 100 -14.43 6.12 -6.77
N ALA A 101 -14.19 6.31 -8.07
CA ALA A 101 -15.23 6.50 -9.07
C ALA A 101 -16.10 5.24 -9.22
N LYS A 102 -15.50 4.05 -9.36
CA LYS A 102 -16.24 2.77 -9.38
C LYS A 102 -17.15 2.64 -8.16
N PHE A 103 -16.63 2.94 -6.97
CA PHE A 103 -17.41 2.92 -5.73
C PHE A 103 -18.59 3.90 -5.79
N CYS A 104 -18.36 5.13 -6.28
CA CYS A 104 -19.43 6.13 -6.45
C CYS A 104 -20.57 5.58 -7.32
N TYR A 105 -20.23 4.90 -8.41
CA TYR A 105 -21.16 4.29 -9.35
C TYR A 105 -21.77 2.96 -8.87
N GLY A 106 -21.41 2.47 -7.68
CA GLY A 106 -21.91 1.19 -7.17
C GLY A 106 -21.34 -0.02 -7.91
N ILE A 107 -20.20 0.14 -8.56
CA ILE A 107 -19.50 -0.95 -9.24
C ILE A 107 -18.68 -1.71 -8.21
N ASN A 108 -18.88 -3.02 -8.19
CA ASN A 108 -18.13 -3.92 -7.34
C ASN A 108 -16.70 -4.07 -7.85
N PHE A 109 -15.75 -4.05 -6.91
CA PHE A 109 -14.38 -4.43 -7.10
C PHE A 109 -13.89 -5.18 -5.86
N GLU A 110 -12.87 -6.01 -6.03
CA GLU A 110 -12.30 -6.78 -4.93
C GLU A 110 -11.43 -5.90 -4.04
N ILE A 111 -11.63 -6.01 -2.72
CA ILE A 111 -10.75 -5.41 -1.72
C ILE A 111 -9.79 -6.49 -1.24
N SER A 112 -8.49 -6.19 -1.27
CA SER A 112 -7.41 -7.09 -0.88
C SER A 112 -6.36 -6.36 -0.04
N SER A 113 -5.46 -7.10 0.60
CA SER A 113 -4.32 -6.51 1.33
C SER A 113 -3.40 -5.66 0.44
N GLY A 114 -3.38 -5.93 -0.87
CA GLY A 114 -2.59 -5.18 -1.86
C GLY A 114 -3.20 -3.85 -2.30
N ASN A 115 -4.50 -3.61 -2.09
CA ASN A 115 -5.15 -2.35 -2.51
C ASN A 115 -5.82 -1.56 -1.38
N VAL A 116 -6.08 -2.18 -0.21
CA VAL A 116 -6.84 -1.52 0.86
C VAL A 116 -6.16 -0.27 1.40
N ALA A 117 -4.82 -0.21 1.41
CA ALA A 117 -4.09 1.00 1.79
C ALA A 117 -4.40 2.18 0.85
N LEU A 118 -4.42 1.91 -0.46
CA LEU A 118 -4.74 2.89 -1.49
C LEU A 118 -6.20 3.34 -1.40
N LEU A 119 -7.14 2.40 -1.21
CA LEU A 119 -8.55 2.71 -0.99
C LEU A 119 -8.77 3.59 0.24
N ARG A 120 -8.17 3.24 1.38
CA ARG A 120 -8.30 4.00 2.63
C ARG A 120 -7.74 5.41 2.50
N CYS A 121 -6.60 5.58 1.84
CA CYS A 121 -5.96 6.88 1.64
C CYS A 121 -6.74 7.76 0.66
N VAL A 122 -7.18 7.23 -0.48
CA VAL A 122 -7.95 8.04 -1.45
C VAL A 122 -9.33 8.40 -0.90
N ALA A 123 -9.95 7.50 -0.14
CA ALA A 123 -11.23 7.77 0.51
C ALA A 123 -11.13 8.89 1.55
N GLU A 124 -10.04 8.93 2.32
CA GLU A 124 -9.76 10.05 3.24
C GLU A 124 -9.62 11.36 2.46
N TYR A 125 -8.78 11.36 1.41
CA TYR A 125 -8.49 12.56 0.63
C TYR A 125 -9.75 13.12 -0.04
N LEU A 126 -10.60 12.25 -0.57
CA LEU A 126 -11.83 12.61 -1.27
C LEU A 126 -13.03 12.83 -0.32
N ASP A 127 -12.82 12.73 0.99
CA ASP A 127 -13.86 12.91 2.00
C ASP A 127 -15.05 11.97 1.76
N MET A 128 -14.76 10.69 1.55
CA MET A 128 -15.74 9.63 1.28
C MET A 128 -16.15 8.96 2.60
N THR A 129 -16.80 9.74 3.46
CA THR A 129 -17.23 9.37 4.83
C THR A 129 -18.72 9.04 4.90
N ASP A 130 -19.15 8.51 6.05
CA ASP A 130 -20.56 8.19 6.32
C ASP A 130 -21.47 9.44 6.38
N ASP A 131 -20.89 10.65 6.47
CA ASP A 131 -21.62 11.92 6.35
C ASP A 131 -22.26 12.09 4.95
N TYR A 132 -21.73 11.39 3.94
CA TYR A 132 -22.20 11.45 2.56
C TYR A 132 -23.05 10.25 2.16
N ALA A 133 -22.67 9.05 2.60
CA ALA A 133 -23.41 7.81 2.33
C ALA A 133 -23.11 6.75 3.39
N VAL A 134 -24.11 6.01 3.87
CA VAL A 134 -23.89 4.94 4.86
C VAL A 134 -22.98 3.85 4.29
N GLY A 135 -21.94 3.47 5.04
CA GLY A 135 -20.99 2.45 4.63
C GLY A 135 -20.08 2.94 3.50
N ASN A 136 -19.69 4.22 3.54
CA ASN A 136 -18.85 4.82 2.51
C ASN A 136 -17.44 4.22 2.50
N LEU A 137 -16.63 4.60 1.51
CA LEU A 137 -15.35 3.98 1.24
C LEU A 137 -14.36 4.08 2.41
N VAL A 138 -14.40 5.15 3.23
CA VAL A 138 -13.63 5.22 4.48
C VAL A 138 -14.03 4.09 5.43
N GLY A 139 -15.32 3.96 5.74
CA GLY A 139 -15.83 2.91 6.64
C GLY A 139 -15.58 1.50 6.10
N LEU A 140 -15.81 1.28 4.80
CA LEU A 140 -15.61 0.00 4.13
C LEU A 140 -14.13 -0.45 4.16
N SER A 141 -13.20 0.43 3.79
CA SER A 141 -11.77 0.12 3.82
C SER A 141 -11.24 -0.04 5.24
N GLU A 142 -11.75 0.73 6.20
CA GLU A 142 -11.39 0.64 7.61
C GLU A 142 -11.87 -0.69 8.24
N ALA A 143 -13.07 -1.16 7.89
CA ALA A 143 -13.56 -2.47 8.32
C ALA A 143 -12.65 -3.60 7.79
N TYR A 144 -12.31 -3.58 6.49
CA TYR A 144 -11.42 -4.58 5.92
C TYR A 144 -10.04 -4.59 6.58
N LEU A 145 -9.46 -3.41 6.86
CA LEU A 145 -8.20 -3.29 7.59
C LEU A 145 -8.28 -3.97 8.96
N ASN A 146 -9.34 -3.70 9.72
CA ASN A 146 -9.47 -4.20 11.10
C ASN A 146 -9.86 -5.67 11.19
N GLU A 147 -10.67 -6.16 10.25
CA GLU A 147 -11.25 -7.50 10.31
C GLU A 147 -10.43 -8.53 9.53
N VAL A 148 -9.72 -8.11 8.49
CA VAL A 148 -9.01 -9.00 7.56
C VAL A 148 -7.52 -8.66 7.49
N ALA A 149 -7.15 -7.48 6.97
CA ALA A 149 -5.76 -7.23 6.57
C ALA A 149 -4.77 -7.15 7.74
N LEU A 150 -5.21 -6.64 8.90
CA LEU A 150 -4.36 -6.54 10.11
C LEU A 150 -4.57 -7.74 11.05
N LYS A 151 -4.73 -8.95 10.48
CA LYS A 151 -4.82 -10.22 11.22
C LYS A 151 -3.66 -11.19 10.97
N SER A 152 -2.88 -10.98 9.91
CA SER A 152 -1.72 -11.80 9.55
C SER A 152 -0.48 -10.93 9.33
N ILE A 153 0.72 -11.51 9.46
CA ILE A 153 1.97 -10.77 9.18
C ILE A 153 2.04 -10.45 7.68
N ALA A 154 1.81 -11.44 6.81
CA ALA A 154 1.89 -11.28 5.36
C ALA A 154 0.98 -10.14 4.85
N ASP A 155 -0.27 -10.08 5.30
CA ASP A 155 -1.19 -9.02 4.88
C ASP A 155 -0.82 -7.67 5.49
N ALA A 156 -0.42 -7.63 6.77
CA ALA A 156 0.01 -6.37 7.39
C ALA A 156 1.27 -5.80 6.73
N VAL A 157 2.20 -6.65 6.29
CA VAL A 157 3.37 -6.27 5.49
C VAL A 157 2.95 -5.78 4.12
N SER A 158 2.01 -6.45 3.44
CA SER A 158 1.46 -6.01 2.16
C SER A 158 0.84 -4.62 2.24
N VAL A 159 0.07 -4.35 3.30
CA VAL A 159 -0.51 -3.02 3.58
C VAL A 159 0.58 -1.99 3.87
N LEU A 160 1.58 -2.33 4.68
CA LEU A 160 2.70 -1.44 5.02
C LEU A 160 3.52 -1.08 3.78
N HIS A 161 3.85 -2.06 2.94
CA HIS A 161 4.57 -1.87 1.70
C HIS A 161 3.80 -0.97 0.72
N SER A 162 2.49 -1.22 0.56
CA SER A 162 1.62 -0.40 -0.29
C SER A 162 1.54 1.06 0.20
N SER A 163 1.64 1.27 1.52
CA SER A 163 1.60 2.61 2.13
C SER A 163 2.82 3.48 1.81
N GLU A 164 3.93 2.91 1.36
CA GLU A 164 5.14 3.66 0.98
C GLU A 164 4.87 4.69 -0.13
N LYS A 165 3.98 4.36 -1.07
CA LYS A 165 3.60 5.21 -2.21
C LYS A 165 2.48 6.20 -1.88
N LEU A 166 1.99 6.19 -0.63
CA LEU A 166 0.81 6.93 -0.17
C LEU A 166 1.16 7.92 0.94
N LEU A 167 2.44 8.21 1.13
CA LEU A 167 2.89 9.25 2.05
C LEU A 167 2.59 10.65 1.47
N PRO A 168 2.21 11.65 2.29
CA PRO A 168 2.15 11.60 3.76
C PRO A 168 0.81 11.12 4.32
N ILE A 169 -0.23 10.95 3.49
CA ILE A 169 -1.59 10.69 4.00
C ILE A 169 -1.68 9.39 4.81
N ALA A 170 -0.97 8.33 4.40
CA ALA A 170 -0.94 7.06 5.12
C ALA A 170 -0.39 7.18 6.56
N GLU A 171 0.53 8.13 6.81
CA GLU A 171 0.99 8.46 8.17
C GLU A 171 -0.05 9.26 8.93
N ASN A 172 -0.65 10.27 8.29
CA ASN A 172 -1.64 11.14 8.92
C ASN A 172 -2.85 10.35 9.44
N ILE A 173 -3.30 9.34 8.69
CA ILE A 173 -4.39 8.43 9.10
C ILE A 173 -3.91 7.27 9.99
N LYS A 174 -2.63 7.27 10.39
CA LYS A 174 -1.99 6.26 11.24
C LYS A 174 -1.96 4.84 10.66
N LEU A 175 -2.16 4.68 9.36
CA LEU A 175 -2.14 3.36 8.70
C LEU A 175 -0.76 2.71 8.83
N VAL A 176 0.31 3.47 8.57
CA VAL A 176 1.70 2.99 8.69
C VAL A 176 1.99 2.47 10.10
N ASN A 177 1.67 3.27 11.13
CA ASN A 177 1.93 2.89 12.53
C ASN A 177 1.12 1.66 12.95
N ARG A 178 -0.16 1.57 12.54
CA ARG A 178 -1.01 0.40 12.83
C ARG A 178 -0.47 -0.88 12.21
N SER A 179 0.01 -0.83 10.96
CA SER A 179 0.61 -1.99 10.30
C SER A 179 1.91 -2.41 11.00
N ILE A 180 2.80 -1.47 11.34
CA ILE A 180 4.02 -1.73 12.10
C ILE A 180 3.72 -2.38 13.45
N ASP A 181 2.77 -1.80 14.19
CA ASP A 181 2.35 -2.31 15.50
C ASP A 181 1.76 -3.71 15.42
N THR A 182 0.97 -3.99 14.37
CA THR A 182 0.38 -5.30 14.13
C THR A 182 1.45 -6.35 13.84
N ILE A 183 2.39 -6.05 12.94
CA ILE A 183 3.51 -6.94 12.62
C ILE A 183 4.30 -7.25 13.90
N ALA A 184 4.70 -6.20 14.63
CA ALA A 184 5.49 -6.36 15.85
C ALA A 184 4.72 -7.13 16.93
N TYR A 185 3.41 -6.91 17.06
CA TYR A 185 2.55 -7.66 17.97
C TYR A 185 2.50 -9.16 17.64
N ILE A 186 2.19 -9.51 16.38
CA ILE A 186 2.04 -10.93 15.99
C ILE A 186 3.37 -11.66 16.14
N VAL A 187 4.47 -11.08 15.63
CA VAL A 187 5.82 -11.64 15.76
C VAL A 187 6.18 -11.86 17.24
N CYS A 188 5.95 -10.87 18.09
CA CYS A 188 6.31 -10.98 19.51
C CYS A 188 5.41 -11.91 20.30
N LYS A 189 4.14 -12.06 19.90
CA LYS A 189 3.20 -12.98 20.55
C LYS A 189 3.57 -14.44 20.31
N ASP A 190 3.98 -14.77 19.09
CA ASP A 190 4.26 -16.16 18.69
C ASP A 190 5.71 -16.55 18.94
N SER A 191 6.60 -15.59 19.15
CA SER A 191 8.02 -15.84 19.37
C SER A 191 8.37 -16.29 20.79
N HIS A 192 9.17 -17.35 20.89
CA HIS A 192 9.82 -17.75 22.14
C HIS A 192 10.85 -16.74 22.63
N PHE A 193 11.33 -15.83 21.77
CA PHE A 193 12.28 -14.78 22.13
C PHE A 193 11.66 -13.68 23.02
N CYS A 194 10.33 -13.55 23.03
CA CYS A 194 9.64 -12.56 23.86
C CYS A 194 9.21 -13.08 25.25
N LYS A 195 9.38 -14.38 25.51
CA LYS A 195 9.07 -14.96 26.82
C LYS A 195 10.19 -14.66 27.81
N SER A 196 9.94 -13.68 28.69
CA SER A 196 10.75 -13.50 29.90
C SER A 196 10.44 -14.65 30.87
N GLY A 197 11.48 -15.25 31.47
CA GLY A 197 11.35 -16.43 32.32
C GLY A 197 10.33 -16.24 33.45
N ARG A 198 9.20 -16.94 33.35
CA ARG A 198 8.62 -17.59 34.52
C ARG A 198 9.13 -19.00 34.50
N ILE A 199 10.23 -19.23 35.23
CA ILE A 199 10.55 -20.57 35.69
C ILE A 199 9.50 -20.87 36.77
N GLU A 200 8.37 -21.45 36.36
CA GLU A 200 7.69 -22.36 37.27
C GLU A 200 8.54 -23.63 37.26
N VAL A 201 9.40 -23.73 38.28
CA VAL A 201 10.17 -24.94 38.56
C VAL A 201 9.16 -25.98 39.01
N ASP A 202 8.56 -26.69 38.06
CA ASP A 202 7.88 -27.93 38.36
C ASP A 202 8.96 -29.02 38.39
N ALA A 203 9.49 -29.28 39.58
CA ALA A 203 10.67 -30.11 39.84
C ALA A 203 10.47 -31.62 39.57
N ASN A 204 9.48 -32.00 38.76
CA ASN A 204 9.14 -33.39 38.46
C ASN A 204 9.22 -33.79 36.98
N SER A 205 9.67 -32.92 36.06
CA SER A 205 9.86 -33.28 34.65
C SER A 205 11.34 -33.51 34.28
N LEU A 206 12.06 -34.24 35.13
CA LEU A 206 13.47 -34.62 34.95
C LEU A 206 13.59 -36.10 34.57
N MET A 207 12.88 -36.53 33.54
CA MET A 207 13.23 -37.75 32.79
C MET A 207 12.47 -37.74 31.47
N ASN A 208 13.17 -38.05 30.38
CA ASN A 208 12.69 -38.11 29.00
C ASN A 208 12.73 -36.78 28.23
N SER A 209 13.93 -36.37 27.83
CA SER A 209 14.18 -35.86 26.48
C SER A 209 15.68 -35.90 26.18
N SER A 210 16.19 -37.10 25.92
CA SER A 210 17.46 -37.27 25.22
C SER A 210 17.24 -36.93 23.74
N THR A 211 17.39 -35.66 23.39
CA THR A 211 17.64 -35.26 22.02
C THR A 211 18.66 -34.14 22.04
N PHE A 212 19.93 -34.54 21.95
CA PHE A 212 21.00 -33.66 21.49
C PHE A 212 20.57 -33.08 20.14
N SER A 213 20.08 -31.84 20.14
CA SER A 213 19.92 -31.05 18.93
C SER A 213 21.10 -30.08 18.85
N ASN A 214 21.76 -30.13 17.70
CA ASN A 214 22.93 -29.37 17.28
C ASN A 214 22.90 -27.87 17.68
N PRO A 215 24.07 -27.20 17.71
CA PRO A 215 24.15 -25.77 17.95
C PRO A 215 23.37 -25.00 16.86
N ARG A 216 22.21 -24.45 17.25
CA ARG A 216 21.57 -23.22 16.75
C ARG A 216 21.61 -23.03 15.23
N THR A 217 20.89 -23.86 14.49
CA THR A 217 20.15 -23.30 13.35
C THR A 217 19.14 -22.33 13.95
N VAL A 218 19.44 -21.03 13.91
CA VAL A 218 18.38 -20.04 14.09
C VAL A 218 17.46 -20.29 12.91
N VAL A 219 16.37 -21.02 13.15
CA VAL A 219 15.28 -21.11 12.19
C VAL A 219 14.90 -19.67 11.97
N VAL A 220 15.27 -19.15 10.80
CA VAL A 220 14.78 -17.86 10.36
C VAL A 220 13.29 -18.09 10.27
N ASP A 221 12.57 -17.42 11.16
CA ASP A 221 11.13 -17.53 11.17
C ASP A 221 10.58 -17.12 9.80
N TRP A 222 9.55 -17.83 9.35
CA TRP A 222 8.90 -17.68 8.04
C TRP A 222 8.50 -16.23 7.72
N TRP A 223 8.26 -15.39 8.74
CA TRP A 223 7.89 -13.98 8.59
C TRP A 223 9.06 -13.06 8.20
N ALA A 224 10.31 -13.46 8.40
CA ALA A 224 11.46 -12.60 8.13
C ALA A 224 11.64 -12.34 6.62
N GLU A 225 11.23 -13.29 5.78
CA GLU A 225 11.25 -13.12 4.32
C GLU A 225 10.23 -12.07 3.87
N ASP A 226 9.05 -12.03 4.47
CA ASP A 226 8.01 -11.05 4.16
C ASP A 226 8.52 -9.62 4.37
N LEU A 227 9.29 -9.37 5.43
CA LEU A 227 9.81 -8.03 5.74
C LEU A 227 10.81 -7.49 4.70
N THR A 228 11.38 -8.34 3.84
CA THR A 228 12.40 -7.94 2.86
C THR A 228 11.87 -7.04 1.75
N VAL A 229 10.55 -6.99 1.55
CA VAL A 229 9.91 -6.12 0.56
C VAL A 229 9.86 -4.66 1.01
N LEU A 230 10.02 -4.39 2.31
CA LEU A 230 9.89 -3.06 2.89
C LEU A 230 11.13 -2.21 2.59
N ARG A 231 10.92 -0.91 2.34
CA ARG A 231 12.02 0.06 2.36
C ARG A 231 12.69 0.12 3.73
N ILE A 232 13.96 0.54 3.75
CA ILE A 232 14.82 0.51 4.93
C ILE A 232 14.23 1.28 6.12
N ASP A 233 13.54 2.39 5.87
CA ASP A 233 12.92 3.21 6.91
C ASP A 233 11.75 2.48 7.59
N PHE A 234 10.90 1.79 6.83
CA PHE A 234 9.79 1.01 7.37
C PHE A 234 10.31 -0.27 8.04
N PHE A 235 11.25 -0.96 7.41
CA PHE A 235 11.91 -2.13 7.99
C PHE A 235 12.54 -1.80 9.35
N GLN A 236 13.31 -0.72 9.45
CA GLN A 236 13.91 -0.27 10.71
C GLN A 236 12.84 0.00 11.78
N ARG A 237 11.74 0.67 11.42
CA ARG A 237 10.65 0.95 12.37
C ARG A 237 9.96 -0.31 12.87
N VAL A 238 9.78 -1.32 12.01
CA VAL A 238 9.30 -2.64 12.43
C VAL A 238 10.23 -3.25 13.47
N LEU A 239 11.54 -3.27 13.24
CA LEU A 239 12.50 -3.82 14.20
C LEU A 239 12.49 -3.06 15.54
N ILE A 240 12.39 -1.73 15.49
CA ILE A 240 12.28 -0.89 16.70
C ILE A 240 11.00 -1.24 17.48
N ALA A 241 9.86 -1.37 16.80
CA ALA A 241 8.60 -1.75 17.43
C ALA A 241 8.66 -3.16 18.04
N MET A 242 9.34 -4.11 17.39
CA MET A 242 9.58 -5.45 17.94
C MET A 242 10.45 -5.40 19.20
N MET A 243 11.55 -4.63 19.18
CA MET A 243 12.40 -4.46 20.35
C MET A 243 11.65 -3.83 21.52
N ALA A 244 10.82 -2.82 21.25
CA ALA A 244 9.98 -2.18 22.26
C ALA A 244 8.97 -3.16 22.89
N ARG A 245 8.61 -4.23 22.18
CA ARG A 245 7.73 -5.32 22.63
C ARG A 245 8.48 -6.51 23.25
N GLY A 246 9.80 -6.39 23.46
CA GLY A 246 10.62 -7.38 24.17
C GLY A 246 11.32 -8.41 23.28
N TYR A 247 11.29 -8.25 21.95
CA TYR A 247 12.05 -9.10 21.05
C TYR A 247 13.56 -8.93 21.29
N LYS A 248 14.29 -10.03 21.51
CA LYS A 248 15.70 -9.98 21.88
C LYS A 248 16.57 -9.47 20.74
N GLN A 249 17.43 -8.50 21.04
CA GLN A 249 18.32 -7.87 20.05
C GLN A 249 19.20 -8.87 19.29
N TYR A 250 19.77 -9.87 19.99
CA TYR A 250 20.61 -10.88 19.33
C TYR A 250 19.84 -11.74 18.32
N ALA A 251 18.51 -11.88 18.48
CA ALA A 251 17.66 -12.65 17.59
C ALA A 251 17.29 -11.87 16.31
N LEU A 252 17.65 -10.59 16.21
CA LEU A 252 17.47 -9.80 14.99
C LEU A 252 18.58 -10.04 13.96
N ALA A 253 19.73 -10.59 14.35
CA ALA A 253 20.86 -10.78 13.44
C ALA A 253 20.51 -11.58 12.16
N PRO A 254 19.76 -12.69 12.22
CA PRO A 254 19.36 -13.42 11.02
C PRO A 254 18.38 -12.64 10.13
N VAL A 255 17.48 -11.86 10.74
CA VAL A 255 16.51 -11.01 10.03
C VAL A 255 17.24 -9.92 9.25
N LEU A 256 18.21 -9.26 9.90
CA LEU A 256 19.09 -8.27 9.28
C LEU A 256 19.92 -8.87 8.15
N MET A 257 20.44 -10.09 8.34
CA MET A 257 21.23 -10.79 7.32
C MET A 257 20.40 -11.07 6.07
N ILE A 258 19.17 -11.56 6.21
CA ILE A 258 18.28 -11.84 5.07
C ILE A 258 17.83 -10.56 4.36
N TYR A 259 17.44 -9.53 5.13
CA TYR A 259 17.13 -8.23 4.56
C TYR A 259 18.30 -7.70 3.73
N SER A 260 19.50 -7.71 4.31
CA SER A 260 20.72 -7.26 3.62
C SER A 260 20.99 -8.07 2.37
N GLN A 261 20.88 -9.41 2.41
CA GLN A 261 21.10 -10.26 1.25
C GLN A 261 20.13 -9.92 0.10
N LYS A 262 18.84 -9.75 0.38
CA LYS A 262 17.83 -9.40 -0.63
C LYS A 262 18.02 -7.98 -1.17
N SER A 263 18.22 -7.00 -0.29
CA SER A 263 18.44 -5.61 -0.69
C SER A 263 19.73 -5.43 -1.49
N LEU A 264 20.81 -6.14 -1.14
CA LEU A 264 22.09 -6.10 -1.86
C LEU A 264 22.05 -6.86 -3.19
N GLN A 265 21.33 -7.99 -3.28
CA GLN A 265 21.13 -8.68 -4.56
C GLN A 265 20.46 -7.78 -5.60
N ASN A 266 19.53 -6.93 -5.18
CA ASN A 266 18.89 -5.93 -6.04
C ASN A 266 19.86 -4.80 -6.47
N LEU A 267 21.01 -4.64 -5.80
CA LEU A 267 22.05 -3.67 -6.17
C LEU A 267 23.16 -4.28 -7.03
N VAL A 268 23.43 -5.59 -6.88
CA VAL A 268 24.51 -6.32 -7.56
C VAL A 268 24.03 -7.06 -8.81
N SER A 269 22.71 -7.19 -9.02
CA SER A 269 22.19 -7.67 -10.30
C SER A 269 22.60 -6.69 -11.40
N PRO A 270 23.31 -7.16 -12.46
CA PRO A 270 23.76 -6.27 -13.52
C PRO A 270 22.53 -5.63 -14.14
N ILE A 271 22.55 -4.29 -14.20
CA ILE A 271 21.60 -3.51 -14.96
C ILE A 271 21.67 -4.04 -16.41
N PRO A 272 20.57 -4.57 -16.98
CA PRO A 272 20.55 -5.01 -18.38
C PRO A 272 20.73 -3.85 -19.35
#